data_AF-A0A9X2BY95-F1
#
_entry.id   AF-A0A9X2BY95-F1
#
_cell.length_a   1.000
_cell.length_b   1.000
_cell.length_c   1.000
_cell.angle_alpha   90.00
_cell.angle_beta   90.00
_cell.angle_gamma   90.00
#
_symmetry.space_group_name_H-M   'P 1'
#
loop_
_entity.id
_entity.type
_entity.pdbx_description
1 polymer ?
#
loop_
_entity_poly.entity_id
_entity_poly.type
_entity_poly.pdbx_seq_one_letter_code
_entity_poly.pdbx_strand_id
1 'polypeptide(L)'
;MNTCPGCIEMGSPAMLSAVIRQIDGSPHAFAIPLYRAALAGDLKLALLAPGGRVPARVLDHTRPPTVIVVSGDPASGGPAPAPEAFPQARRLLAWSAAVMLHASGGAARDYEAVADAARLVRRVLLIETATAQEAAWYDLVRGEEERRNAAGRHLPALIISAKVRGGVHPVAEGTR
;
A
#
# COMPACT_ATOMS: atom_id res chain seq x y z
N MET A 1 -15.35 21.10 -4.51
CA MET A 1 -14.82 19.72 -4.40
C MET A 1 -14.76 19.37 -2.93
N ASN A 2 -15.59 18.44 -2.45
CA ASN A 2 -15.52 17.98 -1.05
C ASN A 2 -14.27 17.12 -0.88
N THR A 3 -13.21 17.69 -0.32
CA THR A 3 -12.04 16.94 0.14
C THR A 3 -12.43 16.21 1.42
N CYS A 4 -12.47 14.88 1.38
CA CYS A 4 -12.68 14.10 2.58
C CYS A 4 -11.46 14.28 3.50
N PRO A 5 -11.62 14.66 4.78
CA PRO A 5 -10.50 14.76 5.71
C PRO A 5 -9.72 13.43 5.73
N GLY A 6 -8.38 13.49 5.66
CA GLY A 6 -7.51 12.32 5.83
C GLY A 6 -7.34 11.40 4.61
N CYS A 7 -7.89 11.73 3.44
CA CYS A 7 -7.47 11.10 2.18
C CYS A 7 -6.97 12.14 1.18
N ILE A 8 -5.78 11.90 0.67
CA ILE A 8 -5.12 12.75 -0.30
C ILE A 8 -5.03 11.96 -1.60
N GLU A 9 -5.85 12.32 -2.59
CA GLU A 9 -5.63 11.86 -3.96
C GLU A 9 -4.52 12.72 -4.55
N MET A 10 -3.45 12.07 -5.00
CA MET A 10 -2.31 12.75 -5.62
C MET A 10 -2.64 13.04 -7.09
N GLY A 11 -3.55 13.99 -7.31
CA GLY A 11 -4.22 14.18 -8.58
C GLY A 11 -3.54 15.11 -9.58
N SER A 12 -2.60 15.98 -9.15
CA SER A 12 -1.93 16.92 -10.05
C SER A 12 -0.42 16.66 -10.15
N PRO A 13 0.18 16.78 -11.35
CA PRO A 13 1.63 16.68 -11.53
C PRO A 13 2.43 17.64 -10.64
N ALA A 14 1.90 18.85 -10.42
CA ALA A 14 2.51 19.86 -9.55
C ALA A 14 2.57 19.39 -8.09
N MET A 15 1.49 18.78 -7.59
CA MET A 15 1.44 18.22 -6.23
C MET A 15 2.40 17.04 -6.07
N LEU A 16 2.42 16.12 -7.04
CA LEU A 16 3.35 14.98 -7.05
C LEU A 16 4.81 15.44 -7.06
N SER A 17 5.14 16.40 -7.92
CA SER A 17 6.49 16.99 -7.96
C SER A 17 6.86 17.72 -6.67
N ALA A 18 5.90 18.41 -6.04
CA ALA A 18 6.13 19.05 -4.74
C ALA A 18 6.41 18.01 -3.64
N VAL A 19 5.64 16.93 -3.58
CA VAL A 19 5.90 15.83 -2.63
C VAL A 19 7.25 15.18 -2.88
N ILE A 20 7.60 14.88 -4.13
CA ILE A 20 8.92 14.32 -4.46
C ILE A 20 10.03 15.24 -3.93
N ARG A 21 9.97 16.54 -4.21
CA ARG A 21 10.98 17.50 -3.69
C ARG A 21 11.01 17.58 -2.16
N GLN A 22 9.85 17.46 -1.51
CA GLN A 22 9.75 17.53 -0.06
C GLN A 22 10.37 16.31 0.62
N ILE A 23 10.18 15.11 0.06
CA ILE A 23 10.70 13.86 0.64
C ILE A 23 12.11 13.53 0.13
N ASP A 24 12.61 14.22 -0.89
CA ASP A 24 13.97 14.08 -1.39
C ASP A 24 14.97 14.47 -0.29
N GLY A 25 15.94 13.59 -0.02
CA GLY A 25 16.85 13.72 1.12
C GLY A 25 16.24 13.42 2.51
N SER A 26 14.96 13.04 2.60
CA SER A 26 14.37 12.56 3.85
C SER A 26 14.56 11.05 4.05
N PRO A 27 14.38 10.52 5.28
CA PRO A 27 14.33 9.08 5.50
C PRO A 27 13.25 8.35 4.67
N HIS A 28 12.26 9.06 4.13
CA HIS A 28 11.17 8.50 3.31
C HIS A 28 11.41 8.58 1.80
N ALA A 29 12.62 8.97 1.37
CA ALA A 29 12.98 9.06 -0.04
C ALA A 29 12.83 7.71 -0.80
N PHE A 30 12.80 6.58 -0.09
CA PHE A 30 12.51 5.27 -0.67
C PHE A 30 11.15 5.19 -1.39
N ALA A 31 10.17 6.03 -1.06
CA ALA A 31 8.86 6.03 -1.71
C ALA A 31 8.82 6.80 -3.04
N ILE A 32 9.88 7.55 -3.37
CA ILE A 32 9.98 8.36 -4.60
C ILE A 32 9.65 7.58 -5.88
N PRO A 33 10.07 6.32 -6.09
CA PRO A 33 9.72 5.56 -7.28
C PRO A 33 8.20 5.46 -7.51
N LEU A 34 7.41 5.27 -6.44
CA LEU A 34 5.96 5.20 -6.53
C LEU A 34 5.34 6.55 -6.93
N TYR A 35 5.85 7.65 -6.38
CA TYR A 35 5.42 8.99 -6.78
C TYR A 35 5.82 9.33 -8.22
N ARG A 36 6.99 8.88 -8.68
CA ARG A 36 7.44 9.06 -10.08
C ARG A 36 6.56 8.27 -11.05
N ALA A 37 6.18 7.03 -10.71
CA ALA A 37 5.24 6.25 -11.51
C ALA A 37 3.87 6.95 -11.61
N ALA A 38 3.37 7.52 -10.51
CA ALA A 38 2.16 8.33 -10.53
C ALA A 38 2.31 9.60 -11.40
N LEU A 39 3.46 10.29 -11.29
CA LEU A 39 3.75 11.50 -12.06
C LEU A 39 3.85 11.23 -13.57
N ALA A 40 4.39 10.07 -13.95
CA ALA A 40 4.45 9.61 -15.34
C ALA A 40 3.07 9.23 -15.90
N GLY A 41 2.05 9.11 -15.05
CA GLY A 41 0.70 8.68 -15.46
C GLY A 41 0.54 7.16 -15.56
N ASP A 42 1.54 6.38 -15.14
CA ASP A 42 1.50 4.91 -15.16
C ASP A 42 0.44 4.36 -14.20
N LEU A 43 0.19 5.08 -13.10
CA LEU A 43 -0.77 4.72 -12.08
C LEU A 43 -1.40 5.95 -11.42
N LYS A 44 -2.51 5.74 -10.74
CA LYS A 44 -3.09 6.65 -9.76
C LYS A 44 -2.60 6.29 -8.37
N LEU A 45 -2.32 7.31 -7.58
CA LEU A 45 -1.87 7.17 -6.21
C LEU A 45 -2.82 7.90 -5.27
N ALA A 46 -3.28 7.19 -4.23
CA ALA A 46 -4.04 7.77 -3.14
C ALA A 46 -3.42 7.39 -1.80
N LEU A 47 -3.31 8.37 -0.91
CA LEU A 47 -2.81 8.18 0.46
C LEU A 47 -4.00 8.21 1.42
N LEU A 48 -4.04 7.22 2.31
CA LEU A 48 -5.03 7.10 3.38
C LEU A 48 -4.34 7.24 4.73
N ALA A 49 -4.65 8.31 5.44
CA ALA A 49 -4.25 8.52 6.82
C ALA A 49 -5.30 7.95 7.79
N PRO A 50 -4.95 7.75 9.08
CA PRO A 50 -5.90 7.34 10.12
C PRO A 50 -7.14 8.25 10.17
N GLY A 51 -8.32 7.64 10.35
CA GLY A 51 -9.62 8.31 10.31
C GLY A 51 -10.08 8.76 8.92
N GLY A 52 -9.20 8.73 7.93
CA GLY A 52 -9.48 9.15 6.56
C GLY A 52 -10.41 8.20 5.80
N ARG A 53 -10.84 8.64 4.62
CA ARG A 53 -11.63 7.82 3.68
C ARG A 53 -11.26 8.07 2.24
N VAL A 54 -11.01 7.00 1.50
CA VAL A 54 -10.85 7.00 0.05
C VAL A 54 -12.22 7.25 -0.62
N PRO A 55 -12.34 8.26 -1.49
CA PRO A 55 -13.56 8.51 -2.26
C PRO A 55 -13.89 7.36 -3.21
N ALA A 56 -15.18 7.06 -3.41
CA ALA A 56 -15.62 5.97 -4.28
C ALA A 56 -15.10 6.10 -5.73
N ARG A 57 -14.92 7.32 -6.24
CA ARG A 57 -14.37 7.61 -7.58
C ARG A 57 -12.91 7.16 -7.77
N VAL A 58 -12.16 6.98 -6.68
CA VAL A 58 -10.80 6.42 -6.70
C VAL A 58 -10.84 4.90 -6.78
N LEU A 59 -11.90 4.29 -6.24
CA LEU A 59 -12.11 2.83 -6.24
C LEU A 59 -12.70 2.30 -7.56
N ASP A 60 -13.03 3.20 -8.50
CA ASP A 60 -13.49 2.84 -9.83
C ASP A 60 -12.34 2.21 -10.65
N HIS A 61 -12.48 0.91 -10.93
CA HIS A 61 -11.46 0.06 -11.54
C HIS A 61 -11.50 0.02 -13.07
N THR A 62 -12.40 0.79 -13.69
CA THR A 62 -12.44 1.00 -15.16
C THR A 62 -11.33 1.94 -15.64
N ARG A 63 -10.52 2.45 -14.71
CA ARG A 63 -9.53 3.51 -14.86
C ARG A 63 -8.10 2.94 -14.84
N PRO A 64 -7.03 3.75 -15.05
CA PRO A 64 -5.64 3.30 -14.95
C PRO A 64 -5.34 2.53 -13.65
N PRO A 65 -4.24 1.74 -13.62
CA PRO A 65 -3.73 1.11 -12.41
C PRO A 65 -3.78 2.05 -11.21
N THR A 66 -4.17 1.55 -10.04
CA THR A 66 -4.35 2.35 -8.84
C THR A 66 -3.65 1.68 -7.67
N VAL A 67 -2.84 2.48 -6.98
CA VAL A 67 -2.22 2.15 -5.70
C VAL A 67 -2.87 3.00 -4.62
N ILE A 68 -3.36 2.34 -3.58
CA ILE A 68 -3.79 3.01 -2.35
C ILE A 68 -2.77 2.66 -1.28
N VAL A 69 -2.16 3.69 -0.69
CA VAL A 69 -1.24 3.55 0.42
C VAL A 69 -1.99 3.84 1.71
N VAL A 70 -2.02 2.87 2.61
CA VAL A 70 -2.46 3.05 4.00
C VAL A 70 -1.22 3.41 4.80
N SER A 71 -1.10 4.68 5.18
CA SER A 71 0.08 5.18 5.88
C SER A 71 -0.16 5.10 7.40
N GLY A 72 0.40 4.05 8.01
CA GLY A 72 0.32 3.75 9.43
C GLY A 72 1.66 3.88 10.17
N ASP A 73 2.70 4.45 9.56
CA ASP A 73 3.96 4.74 10.24
C ASP A 73 4.07 6.25 10.56
N PRO A 74 3.96 6.66 11.83
CA PRO A 74 4.04 8.06 12.21
C PRO A 74 5.50 8.55 12.16
N ALA A 75 5.80 9.44 11.22
CA ALA A 75 7.09 10.13 11.14
C ALA A 75 7.49 10.87 12.44
N SER A 76 6.51 11.17 13.32
CA SER A 76 6.70 11.91 14.56
C SER A 76 6.95 11.04 15.81
N GLY A 77 7.22 9.74 15.67
CA GLY A 77 7.55 8.86 16.80
C GLY A 77 6.37 8.53 17.74
N GLY A 78 5.14 8.85 17.33
CA GLY A 78 3.93 8.43 18.03
C GLY A 78 3.67 6.93 17.89
N PRO A 79 2.69 6.37 18.63
CA PRO A 79 2.30 4.98 18.44
C PRO A 79 1.71 4.79 17.03
N ALA A 80 2.16 3.76 16.33
CA ALA A 80 1.60 3.40 15.04
C ALA A 80 0.12 2.99 15.19
N PRO A 81 -0.79 3.54 14.37
CA PRO A 81 -2.20 3.18 14.37
C PRO A 81 -2.43 1.71 14.00
N ALA A 82 -3.27 1.04 14.77
CA ALA A 82 -3.80 -0.28 14.44
C ALA A 82 -4.83 -0.20 13.29
N PRO A 83 -5.20 -1.32 12.64
CA PRO A 83 -6.14 -1.32 11.53
C PRO A 83 -7.50 -0.66 11.83
N GLU A 84 -7.95 -0.68 13.08
CA GLU A 84 -9.20 -0.09 13.55
C GLU A 84 -9.24 1.43 13.36
N ALA A 85 -8.08 2.07 13.34
CA ALA A 85 -7.96 3.50 13.04
C ALA A 85 -8.27 3.83 11.57
N PHE A 86 -8.46 2.82 10.71
CA PHE A 86 -8.77 2.96 9.30
C PHE A 86 -10.13 2.34 8.99
N PRO A 87 -11.24 3.10 9.11
CA PRO A 87 -12.60 2.56 8.98
C PRO A 87 -12.90 1.86 7.64
N GLN A 88 -12.10 2.13 6.60
CA GLN A 88 -12.24 1.52 5.28
C GLN A 88 -11.29 0.34 5.01
N ALA A 89 -10.42 -0.06 5.95
CA ALA A 89 -9.40 -1.10 5.72
C ALA A 89 -9.98 -2.38 5.11
N ARG A 90 -11.04 -2.94 5.71
CA ARG A 90 -11.74 -4.14 5.18
C ARG A 90 -12.28 -3.94 3.78
N ARG A 91 -12.87 -2.76 3.49
CA ARG A 91 -13.40 -2.44 2.16
C ARG A 91 -12.29 -2.33 1.13
N LEU A 92 -11.16 -1.72 1.50
CA LEU A 92 -10.01 -1.55 0.62
C LEU A 92 -9.32 -2.90 0.34
N LEU A 93 -9.25 -3.77 1.34
CA LEU A 93 -8.82 -5.15 1.18
C LEU A 93 -9.75 -5.92 0.23
N ALA A 94 -11.07 -5.77 0.35
CA ALA A 94 -12.02 -6.39 -0.60
C ALA A 94 -11.91 -5.79 -2.02
N TRP A 95 -11.50 -4.51 -2.13
CA TRP A 95 -11.30 -3.85 -3.41
C TRP A 95 -9.96 -4.23 -4.08
N SER A 96 -8.94 -4.61 -3.34
CA SER A 96 -7.61 -4.85 -3.92
C SER A 96 -7.56 -6.14 -4.73
N ALA A 97 -6.71 -6.15 -5.75
CA ALA A 97 -6.34 -7.35 -6.49
C ALA A 97 -5.05 -7.97 -5.95
N ALA A 98 -4.16 -7.17 -5.34
CA ALA A 98 -3.03 -7.64 -4.56
C ALA A 98 -2.80 -6.71 -3.35
N VAL A 99 -2.14 -7.25 -2.32
CA VAL A 99 -1.78 -6.50 -1.11
C VAL A 99 -0.28 -6.61 -0.87
N MET A 100 0.33 -5.49 -0.49
CA MET A 100 1.67 -5.49 0.11
C MET A 100 1.57 -4.95 1.53
N LEU A 101 2.01 -5.73 2.52
CA LEU A 101 2.19 -5.28 3.89
C LEU A 101 3.67 -4.96 4.10
N HIS A 102 3.98 -3.71 4.37
CA HIS A 102 5.34 -3.22 4.59
C HIS A 102 5.49 -2.77 6.04
N ALA A 103 6.27 -3.53 6.81
CA ALA A 103 6.48 -3.35 8.25
C ALA A 103 7.96 -3.35 8.65
N SER A 104 8.82 -2.85 7.76
CA SER A 104 10.27 -2.78 7.93
C SER A 104 10.81 -1.40 7.58
N GLY A 105 12.13 -1.21 7.67
CA GLY A 105 12.78 -0.09 7.00
C GLY A 105 12.47 -0.11 5.49
N GLY A 106 12.21 1.05 4.91
CA GLY A 106 11.86 1.18 3.50
C GLY A 106 13.07 1.00 2.57
N ALA A 107 12.86 0.32 1.45
CA ALA A 107 13.82 0.25 0.35
C ALA A 107 13.13 0.65 -0.97
N ALA A 108 13.81 1.42 -1.81
CA ALA A 108 13.24 1.92 -3.07
C ALA A 108 12.64 0.81 -3.96
N ARG A 109 13.33 -0.34 -4.02
CA ARG A 109 12.87 -1.54 -4.75
C ARG A 109 11.51 -2.07 -4.31
N ASP A 110 11.13 -1.88 -3.04
CA ASP A 110 9.85 -2.36 -2.53
C ASP A 110 8.71 -1.53 -3.15
N TYR A 111 8.92 -0.22 -3.28
CA TYR A 111 7.98 0.71 -3.91
C TYR A 111 7.92 0.58 -5.43
N GLU A 112 9.04 0.22 -6.06
CA GLU A 112 9.07 -0.18 -7.48
C GLU A 112 8.22 -1.44 -7.70
N ALA A 113 8.38 -2.46 -6.85
CA ALA A 113 7.59 -3.68 -6.91
C ALA A 113 6.08 -3.42 -6.72
N VAL A 114 5.69 -2.44 -5.88
CA VAL A 114 4.28 -2.00 -5.77
C VAL A 114 3.77 -1.41 -7.07
N ALA A 115 4.57 -0.56 -7.74
CA ALA A 115 4.19 0.02 -9.02
C ALA A 115 4.05 -1.05 -10.11
N ASP A 116 5.00 -2.00 -10.17
CA ASP A 116 4.94 -3.14 -11.10
C ASP A 116 3.75 -4.05 -10.83
N ALA A 117 3.49 -4.39 -9.57
CA ALA A 117 2.29 -5.13 -9.19
C ALA A 117 1.03 -4.38 -9.63
N ALA A 118 0.98 -3.05 -9.49
CA ALA A 118 -0.16 -2.26 -9.94
C ALA A 118 -0.32 -2.33 -11.47
N ARG A 119 0.77 -2.30 -12.25
CA ARG A 119 0.69 -2.47 -13.71
C ARG A 119 0.10 -3.84 -14.09
N LEU A 120 0.43 -4.89 -13.35
CA LEU A 120 -0.04 -6.26 -13.59
C LEU A 120 -1.49 -6.49 -13.14
N VAL A 121 -1.83 -6.14 -11.89
CA VAL A 121 -3.12 -6.47 -11.27
C VAL A 121 -4.09 -5.30 -11.15
N ARG A 122 -3.67 -4.11 -11.59
CA ARG A 122 -4.41 -2.83 -11.64
C ARG A 122 -4.86 -2.24 -10.30
N ARG A 123 -4.98 -3.03 -9.23
CA ARG A 123 -5.48 -2.57 -7.92
C ARG A 123 -4.59 -3.11 -6.81
N VAL A 124 -3.71 -2.27 -6.29
CA VAL A 124 -2.81 -2.65 -5.20
C VAL A 124 -3.14 -1.83 -3.97
N LEU A 125 -3.20 -2.52 -2.83
CA LEU A 125 -3.21 -1.89 -1.52
C LEU A 125 -1.84 -2.08 -0.90
N LEU A 126 -1.11 -0.98 -0.72
CA LEU A 126 0.12 -0.93 0.06
C LEU A 126 -0.24 -0.52 1.48
N ILE A 127 0.10 -1.33 2.46
CA ILE A 127 -0.11 -1.05 3.88
C ILE A 127 1.25 -0.81 4.50
N GLU A 128 1.56 0.44 4.79
CA GLU A 128 2.77 0.83 5.52
C GLU A 128 2.44 0.89 7.00
N THR A 129 3.21 0.19 7.83
CA THR A 129 2.94 0.13 9.27
C THR A 129 4.22 -0.04 10.05
N ALA A 130 4.24 0.37 11.32
CA ALA A 130 5.34 -0.03 12.20
C ALA A 130 5.27 -1.54 12.49
N THR A 131 6.44 -2.14 12.75
CA THR A 131 6.61 -3.55 13.14
C THR A 131 5.74 -3.94 14.36
N ALA A 132 5.41 -2.99 15.24
CA ALA A 132 4.53 -3.22 16.40
C ALA A 132 3.08 -3.58 16.01
N GLN A 133 2.56 -3.02 14.91
CA GLN A 133 1.19 -3.23 14.43
C GLN A 133 1.08 -4.26 13.31
N GLU A 134 2.22 -4.78 12.84
CA GLU A 134 2.29 -5.76 11.76
C GLU A 134 1.40 -6.99 11.99
N ALA A 135 1.34 -7.52 13.21
CA ALA A 135 0.54 -8.70 13.51
C ALA A 135 -0.96 -8.44 13.28
N ALA A 136 -1.49 -7.32 13.79
CA ALA A 136 -2.88 -6.95 13.60
C ALA A 136 -3.23 -6.74 12.12
N TRP A 137 -2.33 -6.10 11.35
CA TRP A 137 -2.51 -5.96 9.90
C TRP A 137 -2.44 -7.29 9.17
N TYR A 138 -1.51 -8.16 9.55
CA TYR A 138 -1.38 -9.50 8.97
C TYR A 138 -2.64 -10.33 9.19
N ASP A 139 -3.19 -10.35 10.41
CA ASP A 139 -4.41 -11.09 10.73
C ASP A 139 -5.60 -10.56 9.92
N LEU A 140 -5.68 -9.24 9.73
CA LEU A 140 -6.72 -8.64 8.89
C LEU A 140 -6.60 -9.03 7.42
N VAL A 141 -5.38 -9.03 6.86
CA VAL A 141 -5.12 -9.45 5.47
C VAL A 141 -5.43 -10.93 5.30
N ARG A 142 -4.99 -11.77 6.24
CA ARG A 142 -5.22 -13.21 6.23
C ARG A 142 -6.71 -13.55 6.31
N GLY A 143 -7.47 -12.84 7.15
CA GLY A 143 -8.93 -13.04 7.22
C GLY A 143 -9.64 -12.72 5.89
N GLU A 144 -9.16 -11.72 5.15
CA GLU A 144 -9.67 -11.45 3.79
C GLU A 144 -9.24 -12.53 2.80
N GLU A 145 -8.00 -13.01 2.87
CA GLU A 145 -7.51 -14.10 2.03
C GLU A 145 -8.33 -15.38 2.23
N GLU A 146 -8.53 -15.80 3.48
CA GLU A 146 -9.35 -16.96 3.85
C GLU A 146 -10.79 -16.82 3.33
N ARG A 147 -11.39 -15.64 3.51
CA ARG A 147 -12.73 -15.33 2.98
C ARG A 147 -12.81 -15.46 1.46
N ARG A 148 -11.78 -15.03 0.72
CA ARG A 148 -11.75 -15.15 -0.75
C ARG A 148 -11.49 -16.58 -1.18
N ASN A 149 -10.58 -17.29 -0.52
CA ASN A 149 -10.25 -18.68 -0.81
C ASN A 149 -11.49 -19.57 -0.64
N ALA A 150 -12.29 -19.35 0.42
CA ALA A 150 -13.57 -20.02 0.62
C ALA A 150 -14.59 -19.76 -0.52
N ALA A 151 -14.42 -18.67 -1.27
CA ALA A 151 -15.22 -18.33 -2.44
C ALA A 151 -14.53 -18.67 -3.78
N GLY A 152 -13.45 -19.46 -3.77
CA GLY A 152 -12.71 -19.87 -4.96
C GLY A 152 -11.90 -18.74 -5.62
N ARG A 153 -11.59 -17.67 -4.89
CA ARG A 153 -10.78 -16.54 -5.36
C ARG A 153 -9.51 -16.43 -4.53
N HIS A 154 -8.40 -16.05 -5.15
CA HIS A 154 -7.15 -15.84 -4.44
C HIS A 154 -6.87 -14.34 -4.22
N LEU A 155 -6.19 -14.00 -3.12
CA LEU A 155 -5.60 -12.68 -2.89
C LEU A 155 -4.08 -12.84 -2.77
N PRO A 156 -3.31 -12.50 -3.81
CA PRO A 156 -1.86 -12.39 -3.69
C PRO A 156 -1.49 -11.36 -2.62
N ALA A 157 -0.74 -11.80 -1.62
CA ALA A 157 -0.23 -10.96 -0.54
C ALA A 157 1.29 -11.13 -0.39
N LEU A 158 2.02 -10.01 -0.38
CA LEU A 158 3.44 -9.97 -0.04
C LEU A 158 3.62 -9.26 1.30
N ILE A 159 4.43 -9.85 2.19
CA ILE A 159 4.75 -9.26 3.48
C ILE A 159 6.24 -9.01 3.54
N ILE A 160 6.60 -7.75 3.66
CA ILE A 160 7.97 -7.29 3.87
C ILE A 160 8.04 -6.86 5.33
N SER A 161 8.78 -7.63 6.14
CA SER A 161 8.85 -7.44 7.58
C SER A 161 10.28 -7.46 8.07
N ALA A 162 10.57 -6.66 9.10
CA ALA A 162 11.84 -6.73 9.83
C ALA A 162 11.91 -7.98 10.72
N LYS A 163 10.77 -8.62 11.03
CA LYS A 163 10.74 -9.89 11.76
C LYS A 163 11.05 -11.01 10.79
N VAL A 164 12.03 -11.85 11.14
CA VAL A 164 12.22 -13.14 10.48
C VAL A 164 11.02 -14.02 10.82
N ARG A 165 10.04 -14.10 9.92
CA ARG A 165 8.99 -15.11 9.98
C ARG A 165 9.48 -16.28 9.14
N GLY A 166 9.57 -17.48 9.72
CA GLY A 166 10.02 -18.71 9.07
C GLY A 166 9.09 -19.20 7.97
N GLY A 167 8.85 -18.37 6.95
CA GLY A 167 8.14 -18.71 5.73
C GLY A 167 9.12 -19.26 4.69
N VAL A 168 8.71 -20.31 4.00
CA VAL A 168 9.43 -20.86 2.86
C VAL A 168 9.35 -19.83 1.74
N HIS A 169 10.47 -19.18 1.41
CA HIS A 169 10.62 -18.59 0.09
C HIS A 169 10.47 -19.71 -0.93
N PRO A 170 9.58 -19.63 -1.93
CA PRO A 170 9.74 -20.43 -3.13
C PRO A 170 10.98 -19.89 -3.84
N VAL A 171 12.16 -20.32 -3.40
CA VAL A 171 13.32 -20.32 -4.25
C VAL A 171 12.99 -21.35 -5.30
N ALA A 172 12.85 -20.93 -6.55
CA ALA A 172 12.80 -21.86 -7.66
C ALA A 172 14.08 -22.69 -7.60
N GLU A 173 13.96 -23.92 -7.10
CA GLU A 173 14.93 -24.96 -7.39
C GLU A 173 14.84 -25.23 -8.90
N GLY A 174 15.81 -24.70 -9.63
CA GLY A 174 15.98 -24.92 -11.05
C GLY A 174 16.78 -23.78 -11.65
N THR A 175 17.95 -23.96 -12.26
CA THR A 175 18.57 -25.20 -12.73
C THR A 175 20.02 -24.86 -13.08
N ARG A 176 20.97 -25.66 -12.56
CA ARG A 176 22.37 -25.89 -12.99
C ARG A 176 23.27 -24.69 -13.30
#